data_AF-A0A0F9ITI6-F1
#
_entry.id   AF-A0A0F9ITI6-F1
#
_cell.length_a   1.000
_cell.length_b   1.000
_cell.length_c   1.000
_cell.angle_alpha   90.00
_cell.angle_beta   90.00
_cell.angle_gamma   90.00
#
_symmetry.space_group_name_H-M   'P 1'
#
loop_
_entity.id
_entity.type
_entity.pdbx_description
1 polymer ?
#
loop_
_entity_poly.entity_id
_entity_poly.type
_entity_poly.pdbx_seq_one_letter_code
_entity_poly.pdbx_strand_id
1 'polypeptide(L)'
;MTEESTEKTEKIQLEGIIEKDKVQISNEKGIEEFYNTSSIGDIEQNEDGQKILVLNAVEVLLLCERKRVLLWEDNDKNKSLFDFESLLTYFTQFDDRLWHKYIIYSDLRKRGY
;
A
#
# COMPACT_ATOMS: atom_id res chain seq x y z
N MET A 1 -10.27 17.26 30.22
CA MET A 1 -10.80 16.50 29.09
C MET A 1 -9.76 15.44 28.76
N THR A 2 -9.98 14.27 29.34
CA THR A 2 -9.25 13.05 29.05
C THR A 2 -9.77 12.52 27.71
N GLU A 3 -8.90 12.46 26.71
CA GLU A 3 -9.06 11.52 25.62
C GLU A 3 -7.85 10.59 25.69
N GLU A 4 -8.13 9.46 26.32
CA GLU A 4 -7.28 8.31 26.48
C GLU A 4 -7.00 7.68 25.11
N SER A 5 -5.72 7.37 24.89
CA SER A 5 -5.29 6.07 24.37
C SER A 5 -6.06 5.49 23.18
N THR A 6 -5.81 5.99 21.95
CA THR A 6 -5.97 5.12 20.78
C THR A 6 -4.85 4.10 20.76
N GLU A 7 -5.19 2.94 21.33
CA GLU A 7 -4.45 1.69 21.34
C GLU A 7 -3.62 1.48 20.07
N LYS A 8 -2.35 1.14 20.28
CA LYS A 8 -1.47 0.57 19.27
C LYS A 8 -2.02 -0.81 18.87
N THR A 9 -3.05 -0.85 18.04
CA THR A 9 -3.26 -2.02 17.19
C THR A 9 -2.04 -2.06 16.27
N GLU A 10 -1.19 -3.07 16.41
CA GLU A 10 -0.10 -3.31 15.44
C GLU A 10 -0.74 -3.44 14.06
N LYS A 11 -0.75 -2.34 13.30
CA LYS A 11 -1.40 -2.32 11.99
C LYS A 11 -0.62 -3.28 11.11
N ILE A 12 -1.32 -4.30 10.58
CA ILE A 12 -0.77 -5.30 9.67
C ILE A 12 0.09 -4.60 8.62
N GLN A 13 1.36 -4.99 8.57
CA GLN A 13 2.33 -4.51 7.60
C GLN A 13 2.52 -5.60 6.54
N LEU A 14 2.40 -5.20 5.27
CA LEU A 14 2.47 -6.11 4.14
C LEU A 14 3.77 -5.92 3.37
N GLU A 15 4.33 -7.01 2.88
CA GLU A 15 5.47 -7.01 1.97
C GLU A 15 4.96 -7.19 0.55
N GLY A 16 5.43 -6.36 -0.38
CA GLY A 16 5.00 -6.41 -1.78
C GLY A 16 6.16 -6.34 -2.76
N ILE A 17 5.84 -6.67 -4.01
CA ILE A 17 6.73 -6.61 -5.18
C ILE A 17 6.15 -5.55 -6.12
N ILE A 18 6.99 -4.62 -6.55
CA ILE A 18 6.63 -3.60 -7.54
C ILE A 18 6.71 -4.22 -8.93
N GLU A 19 5.60 -4.15 -9.67
CA GLU A 19 5.50 -4.53 -11.08
C GLU A 19 4.92 -3.37 -11.89
N LYS A 20 5.79 -2.63 -12.59
CA LYS A 20 5.42 -1.44 -13.39
C LYS A 20 4.66 -0.41 -12.55
N ASP A 21 3.39 -0.16 -12.85
CA ASP A 21 2.53 0.83 -12.21
C ASP A 21 1.74 0.28 -11.01
N LYS A 22 1.95 -1.00 -10.65
CA LYS A 22 1.23 -1.70 -9.59
C LYS A 22 2.17 -2.39 -8.60
N VAL A 23 1.62 -2.77 -7.46
CA VAL A 23 2.29 -3.58 -6.44
C VAL A 23 1.48 -4.82 -6.16
N GLN A 24 2.14 -5.97 -6.12
CA GLN A 24 1.53 -7.26 -5.79
C GLN A 24 1.98 -7.73 -4.42
N ILE A 25 1.04 -8.24 -3.63
CA ILE A 25 1.27 -8.81 -2.30
C ILE A 25 0.72 -10.24 -2.31
N SER A 26 1.57 -11.22 -2.01
CA SER A 26 1.23 -12.65 -2.07
C SER A 26 1.06 -13.29 -0.68
N ASN A 27 0.92 -12.50 0.38
CA ASN A 27 0.77 -13.02 1.75
C ASN A 27 -0.68 -13.46 2.03
N GLU A 28 -1.02 -14.69 1.66
CA GLU A 28 -2.38 -15.25 1.74
C GLU A 28 -3.08 -15.04 3.09
N LYS A 29 -2.38 -15.22 4.21
CA LYS A 29 -2.97 -15.05 5.56
C LYS A 29 -3.20 -13.59 5.91
N GLY A 30 -2.31 -12.70 5.48
CA GLY A 30 -2.40 -11.27 5.77
C GLY A 30 -3.39 -10.54 4.86
N ILE A 31 -3.62 -11.02 3.64
CA ILE A 31 -4.48 -10.34 2.65
C ILE A 31 -5.93 -10.25 3.13
N GLU A 32 -6.53 -11.36 3.57
CA GLU A 32 -7.95 -11.35 3.95
C GLU A 32 -8.22 -10.46 5.17
N GLU A 33 -7.38 -10.55 6.20
CA GLU A 33 -7.50 -9.70 7.40
C GLU A 33 -7.27 -8.22 7.08
N PHE A 34 -6.25 -7.93 6.26
CA PHE A 34 -5.96 -6.57 5.82
C PHE A 34 -7.09 -5.97 4.98
N TYR A 35 -7.62 -6.74 4.03
CA TYR A 35 -8.66 -6.31 3.11
C TYR A 35 -9.96 -6.04 3.85
N ASN A 36 -10.38 -6.94 4.75
CA ASN A 36 -11.58 -6.76 5.58
C ASN A 36 -11.52 -5.49 6.44
N THR A 37 -10.33 -5.12 6.90
CA THR A 37 -10.15 -3.94 7.76
C THR A 37 -10.00 -2.65 6.96
N SER A 38 -9.35 -2.71 5.79
CA SER A 38 -8.89 -1.50 5.10
C SER A 38 -9.70 -1.18 3.84
N SER A 39 -10.28 -2.18 3.18
CA SER A 39 -10.89 -2.05 1.85
C SER A 39 -9.97 -1.30 0.87
N ILE A 40 -8.69 -1.67 0.85
CA ILE A 40 -7.63 -1.08 0.01
C ILE A 40 -7.07 -2.19 -0.90
N GLY A 41 -6.91 -1.90 -2.18
CA GLY A 41 -6.45 -2.82 -3.23
C GLY A 41 -7.58 -3.63 -3.85
N ASP A 42 -7.21 -4.45 -4.83
CA ASP A 42 -8.07 -5.42 -5.50
C ASP A 42 -7.51 -6.83 -5.28
N ILE A 43 -8.37 -7.80 -4.94
CA ILE A 43 -7.96 -9.20 -4.81
C ILE A 43 -8.05 -9.85 -6.18
N GLU A 44 -6.92 -10.34 -6.69
CA GLU A 44 -6.80 -11.05 -7.96
C GLU A 44 -6.25 -12.47 -7.74
N GLN A 45 -6.32 -13.32 -8.76
CA GLN A 45 -5.68 -14.64 -8.77
C GLN A 45 -4.47 -14.60 -9.71
N ASN A 46 -3.31 -15.06 -9.24
CA ASN A 46 -2.13 -15.20 -10.08
C ASN A 46 -2.24 -16.44 -11.01
N GLU A 47 -1.25 -16.64 -11.88
CA GLU A 47 -1.19 -17.76 -12.83
C GLU A 47 -1.18 -19.14 -12.14
N ASP A 48 -0.68 -19.22 -10.91
CA ASP A 48 -0.66 -20.42 -10.06
C ASP A 48 -1.97 -20.65 -9.27
N GLY A 49 -2.96 -19.76 -9.42
CA GLY A 49 -4.26 -19.83 -8.73
C GLY A 49 -4.25 -19.34 -7.26
N GLN A 50 -3.17 -18.73 -6.80
CA GLN A 50 -3.06 -18.11 -5.48
C GLN A 50 -3.70 -16.72 -5.47
N LYS A 51 -4.33 -16.37 -4.34
CA LYS A 51 -4.89 -15.04 -4.13
C LYS A 51 -3.77 -14.04 -3.88
N ILE A 52 -3.76 -12.96 -4.65
CA ILE A 52 -2.84 -11.83 -4.48
C ILE A 52 -3.64 -10.56 -4.25
N LEU A 53 -3.08 -9.63 -3.47
CA LEU A 53 -3.60 -8.28 -3.34
C LEU A 53 -2.81 -7.36 -4.27
N VAL A 54 -3.51 -6.73 -5.19
CA VAL A 54 -2.96 -5.79 -6.15
C VAL A 54 -3.29 -4.37 -5.69
N LEU A 55 -2.26 -3.54 -5.58
CA LEU A 55 -2.37 -2.14 -5.17
C LEU A 55 -2.00 -1.24 -6.33
N ASN A 56 -2.78 -0.19 -6.54
CA ASN A 56 -2.41 0.89 -7.45
C ASN A 56 -1.49 1.93 -6.76
N ALA A 57 -0.93 2.84 -7.54
CA ALA A 57 0.01 3.84 -7.05
C ALA A 57 -0.52 4.70 -5.88
N VAL A 58 -1.78 5.16 -5.91
CA VAL A 58 -2.33 6.01 -4.81
C VAL A 58 -2.53 5.22 -3.52
N GLU A 59 -2.88 3.95 -3.63
CA GLU A 59 -3.01 3.04 -2.50
C GLU A 59 -1.66 2.73 -1.87
N VAL A 60 -0.66 2.44 -2.69
CA VAL A 60 0.72 2.20 -2.25
C VAL A 60 1.24 3.42 -1.48
N LEU A 61 1.07 4.62 -2.01
CA LEU A 61 1.47 5.87 -1.34
C LEU A 61 0.77 6.03 0.02
N LEU A 62 -0.54 5.76 0.07
CA LEU A 62 -1.30 5.85 1.33
C LEU A 62 -0.80 4.84 2.37
N LEU A 63 -0.51 3.61 1.95
CA LEU A 63 0.00 2.57 2.84
C LEU A 63 1.43 2.86 3.29
N CYS A 64 2.25 3.44 2.42
CA CYS A 64 3.59 3.90 2.75
C CYS A 64 3.54 5.01 3.82
N GLU A 65 2.70 6.04 3.62
CA GLU A 65 2.48 7.12 4.58
C GLU A 65 2.04 6.57 5.96
N ARG A 66 1.21 5.53 5.95
CA ARG A 66 0.71 4.85 7.16
C ARG A 66 1.66 3.80 7.73
N LYS A 67 2.83 3.57 7.11
CA LYS A 67 3.81 2.54 7.47
C LYS A 67 3.24 1.11 7.49
N ARG A 68 2.37 0.79 6.53
CA ARG A 68 1.65 -0.49 6.41
C ARG A 68 2.09 -1.33 5.20
N VAL A 69 3.06 -0.84 4.43
CA VAL A 69 3.65 -1.59 3.32
C VAL A 69 5.17 -1.47 3.36
N LEU A 70 5.87 -2.54 2.99
CA LEU A 70 7.31 -2.62 2.79
C LEU A 70 7.58 -3.00 1.35
N LEU A 71 8.32 -2.14 0.65
CA LEU A 71 8.74 -2.32 -0.73
C LEU A 71 10.23 -2.02 -0.81
N TRP A 72 10.98 -2.89 -1.46
CA TRP A 72 12.43 -2.77 -1.59
C TRP A 72 12.81 -2.34 -3.01
N GLU A 73 13.89 -1.57 -3.12
CA GLU A 73 14.48 -1.24 -4.42
C GLU A 73 14.80 -2.50 -5.21
N ASP A 74 14.45 -2.49 -6.51
CA ASP A 74 14.58 -3.63 -7.43
C ASP A 74 13.95 -4.93 -6.91
N ASN A 75 13.01 -4.85 -5.97
CA ASN A 75 12.41 -5.99 -5.28
C ASN A 75 13.45 -6.88 -4.54
N ASP A 76 14.61 -6.32 -4.15
CA ASP A 76 15.68 -7.03 -3.43
C ASP A 76 15.70 -6.63 -1.95
N LYS A 77 15.42 -7.61 -1.07
CA LYS A 77 15.38 -7.42 0.39
C LYS A 77 16.71 -6.97 1.01
N ASN A 78 17.82 -7.08 0.28
CA ASN A 78 19.14 -6.60 0.72
C ASN A 78 19.36 -5.12 0.41
N LYS A 79 18.49 -4.50 -0.40
CA LYS A 79 18.56 -3.08 -0.76
C LYS A 79 17.72 -2.22 0.18
N SER A 80 17.78 -0.91 -0.04
CA SER A 80 17.01 0.07 0.71
C SER A 80 15.50 -0.14 0.52
N LEU A 81 14.74 0.14 1.58
CA LEU A 81 13.30 0.28 1.48
C LEU A 81 12.97 1.58 0.78
N PHE A 82 11.97 1.53 -0.09
CA PHE A 82 11.37 2.71 -0.66
C PHE A 82 10.70 3.56 0.42
N ASP A 83 11.03 4.85 0.46
CA ASP A 83 10.26 5.85 1.21
C ASP A 83 9.16 6.48 0.35
N PHE A 84 8.36 7.36 0.97
CA PHE A 84 7.23 7.99 0.30
C PHE A 84 7.65 8.80 -0.92
N GLU A 85 8.72 9.61 -0.81
CA GLU A 85 9.20 10.48 -1.89
C GLU A 85 9.73 9.67 -3.05
N SER A 86 10.43 8.57 -2.76
CA SER A 86 10.97 7.65 -3.76
C SER A 86 9.85 6.91 -4.49
N LEU A 87 8.80 6.45 -3.79
CA LEU A 87 7.62 5.85 -4.44
C LEU A 87 6.85 6.84 -5.27
N LEU A 88 6.66 8.08 -4.78
CA LEU A 88 5.98 9.12 -5.53
C LEU A 88 6.74 9.41 -6.83
N THR A 89 8.07 9.55 -6.73
CA THR A 89 8.95 9.76 -7.89
C THR A 89 8.85 8.59 -8.86
N TYR A 90 8.95 7.36 -8.35
CA TYR A 90 8.84 6.15 -9.16
C TYR A 90 7.49 6.09 -9.89
N PHE A 91 6.37 6.22 -9.21
CA PHE A 91 5.06 6.07 -9.85
C PHE A 91 4.67 7.26 -10.73
N THR A 92 5.24 8.45 -10.53
CA THR A 92 4.98 9.62 -11.39
C THR A 92 5.41 9.36 -12.83
N GLN A 93 6.37 8.46 -13.08
CA GLN A 93 6.75 8.07 -14.44
C GLN A 93 5.60 7.41 -15.24
N PHE A 94 4.59 6.86 -14.55
CA PHE A 94 3.42 6.22 -15.16
C PHE A 94 2.17 7.13 -15.15
N ASP A 95 2.12 8.14 -14.28
CA ASP A 95 0.98 9.05 -14.14
C ASP A 95 1.42 10.44 -13.64
N ASP A 96 1.50 11.40 -14.56
CA ASP A 96 1.83 12.81 -14.25
C ASP A 96 0.84 13.48 -13.27
N ARG A 97 -0.36 12.91 -13.10
CA ARG A 97 -1.39 13.45 -12.19
C ARG A 97 -1.42 12.72 -10.85
N LEU A 98 -0.48 11.82 -10.59
CA LEU A 98 -0.46 10.97 -9.41
C LEU A 98 -0.57 11.77 -8.11
N TRP A 99 0.22 12.84 -7.97
CA TRP A 99 0.20 13.67 -6.77
C TRP A 99 -1.18 14.27 -6.48
N HIS A 100 -1.87 14.76 -7.51
CA HIS A 100 -3.22 15.32 -7.40
C HIS A 100 -4.22 14.23 -6.97
N LYS A 101 -4.15 13.05 -7.59
CA LYS A 101 -4.99 11.91 -7.24
C LYS A 101 -4.74 11.46 -5.80
N TYR A 102 -3.47 11.43 -5.38
CA TYR A 102 -3.09 11.07 -4.02
C TYR A 102 -3.65 12.03 -2.97
N ILE A 103 -3.56 13.35 -3.20
CA ILE A 103 -4.14 14.35 -2.27
C ILE A 103 -5.64 14.09 -2.08
N ILE A 104 -6.38 13.92 -3.18
CA ILE A 104 -7.84 13.68 -3.13
C ILE A 104 -8.12 12.35 -2.42
N TYR A 105 -7.41 11.29 -2.80
CA TYR A 105 -7.60 9.95 -2.24
C TYR A 105 -7.31 9.92 -0.73
N SER A 106 -6.20 10.54 -0.29
CA SER A 106 -5.81 10.62 1.12
C SER A 106 -6.83 11.42 1.94
N ASP A 107 -7.34 12.54 1.41
CA ASP A 107 -8.39 13.33 2.08
C ASP A 107 -9.69 12.54 2.23
N LEU A 108 -10.17 11.86 1.18
CA LEU A 108 -11.35 11.00 1.25
C LEU A 108 -11.17 9.87 2.28
N ARG A 109 -10.02 9.20 2.28
CA ARG A 109 -9.69 8.12 3.23
C ARG A 109 -9.55 8.61 4.66
N LYS A 110 -9.18 9.87 4.90
CA LYS A 110 -9.17 10.48 6.24
C LYS A 110 -10.58 10.77 6.75
N ARG A 111 -11.54 10.98 5.85
CA ARG A 111 -12.95 11.23 6.16
C ARG A 111 -13.79 9.95 6.28
N GLY A 112 -13.18 8.77 6.10
CA GLY A 112 -13.84 7.48 6.25
C GLY A 112 -14.56 6.97 4.99
N TYR A 113 -14.22 7.50 3.81
CA TYR A 113 -14.69 6.99 2.52
C TYR A 113 -13.82 5.84 1.99
#